data_AF-A0A7Y4IRK1-F1
#
_entry.id   AF-A0A7Y4IRK1-F1
#
_cell.length_a   1.000
_cell.length_b   1.000
_cell.length_c   1.000
_cell.angle_alpha   90.00
_cell.angle_beta   90.00
_cell.angle_gamma   90.00
#
_symmetry.space_group_name_H-M   'P 1'
#
loop_
_entity.id
_entity.type
_entity.pdbx_description
1 polymer ?
#
loop_
_entity_poly.entity_id
_entity_poly.type
_entity_poly.pdbx_seq_one_letter_code
_entity_poly.pdbx_strand_id
1 'polypeptide(L)'
;GDVIPLDGEVIEGMASVDESAITGESAPVVRESGGDFSAVTGGTRVLSDWLVVRITVNPGESFLDRMIGMVEAAKRQKTPNEVALTILLVALTIVFLVVTVTLLPFSLFSVQASGEGTVVSLTALIALLVCLIPTT
;
A
#
# COMPACT_ATOMS: atom_id res chain seq x y z
N GLY A 1 16.56 12.79 29.37
CA GLY A 1 15.31 12.05 29.26
C GLY A 1 15.56 10.92 28.31
N ASP A 2 15.51 9.71 28.83
CA ASP A 2 15.86 8.49 28.08
C ASP A 2 14.63 7.93 27.38
N VAL A 3 14.84 7.16 26.32
CA VAL A 3 13.76 6.51 25.57
C VAL A 3 13.57 5.10 26.10
N ILE A 4 12.32 4.71 26.33
CA ILE A 4 11.97 3.35 26.73
C ILE A 4 12.19 2.44 25.51
N PRO A 5 13.08 1.43 25.59
CA PRO A 5 13.51 0.68 24.40
C PRO A 5 12.45 -0.30 23.87
N LEU A 6 11.60 -0.87 24.75
CA LEU A 6 10.57 -1.83 24.38
C LEU A 6 9.43 -1.81 25.41
N ASP A 7 8.24 -2.30 25.05
CA ASP A 7 7.10 -2.34 25.95
C ASP A 7 7.38 -3.23 27.17
N GLY A 8 6.85 -2.82 28.32
CA GLY A 8 7.10 -3.51 29.58
C GLY A 8 6.25 -3.00 30.72
N GLU A 9 6.57 -3.50 31.92
CA GLU A 9 5.96 -3.10 33.17
C GLU A 9 7.03 -2.54 34.12
N VAL A 10 6.73 -1.41 34.77
CA VAL A 10 7.58 -0.80 35.79
C VAL A 10 7.57 -1.68 37.03
N ILE A 11 8.76 -2.17 37.41
CA ILE A 11 8.96 -2.97 38.63
C ILE A 11 9.49 -2.14 39.80
N GLU A 12 10.14 -1.00 39.53
CA GLU A 12 10.66 -0.10 40.56
C GLU A 12 10.72 1.33 40.03
N GLY A 13 10.46 2.32 40.90
CA GLY A 13 10.55 3.73 40.58
C GLY A 13 9.21 4.37 40.18
N MET A 14 9.26 5.69 39.98
CA MET A 14 8.15 6.53 39.59
C MET A 14 8.69 7.66 38.72
N ALA A 15 8.08 7.90 37.56
CA ALA A 15 8.54 8.89 36.61
C ALA A 15 7.40 9.42 35.74
N SER A 16 7.59 10.62 35.20
CA SER A 16 6.71 11.18 34.17
C SER A 16 7.19 10.75 32.78
N VAL A 17 6.29 10.19 31.97
CA VAL A 17 6.56 9.66 30.62
C VAL A 17 5.74 10.43 29.58
N ASP A 18 6.41 10.85 28.52
CA ASP A 18 5.80 11.44 27.32
C ASP A 18 5.37 10.35 26.35
N GLU A 19 4.05 10.15 26.25
CA GLU A 19 3.40 9.19 25.35
C GLU A 19 2.77 9.86 24.13
N SER A 20 3.04 11.16 23.90
CA SER A 20 2.41 11.96 22.83
C SER A 20 2.59 11.37 21.44
N ALA A 21 3.70 10.67 21.19
CA ALA A 21 3.98 10.00 19.93
C ALA A 21 3.02 8.82 19.63
N ILE A 22 2.40 8.24 20.67
CA ILE A 22 1.57 7.03 20.55
C ILE A 22 0.10 7.35 20.83
N THR A 23 -0.19 8.04 21.93
CA THR A 23 -1.57 8.35 22.36
C THR A 23 -2.11 9.63 21.74
N GLY A 24 -1.22 10.52 21.27
CA GLY A 24 -1.57 11.86 20.80
C GLY A 24 -1.90 12.86 21.91
N GLU A 25 -1.83 12.45 23.18
CA GLU A 25 -2.04 13.34 24.31
C GLU A 25 -0.76 14.10 24.66
N SER A 26 -0.85 15.43 24.76
CA SER A 26 0.31 16.29 25.01
C SER A 26 0.72 16.38 26.49
N ALA A 27 -0.14 15.89 27.40
CA ALA A 27 0.15 15.89 28.84
C ALA A 27 0.96 14.64 29.20
N PRO A 28 2.08 14.78 29.92
CA PRO A 28 2.87 13.62 30.28
C PRO A 28 2.18 12.81 31.38
N VAL A 29 2.27 11.49 31.27
CA VAL A 29 1.57 10.54 32.14
C VAL A 29 2.55 10.02 33.20
N VAL A 30 2.12 9.95 34.45
CA VAL A 30 2.95 9.41 35.53
C VAL A 30 2.84 7.89 35.54
N ARG A 31 3.99 7.22 35.53
CA ARG A 31 4.13 5.76 35.57
C ARG A 31 4.81 5.37 36.88
N GLU A 32 4.28 4.39 37.58
CA GLU A 32 4.76 3.96 38.90
C GLU A 32 4.73 2.43 39.06
N SER A 33 5.64 1.91 39.89
CA SER A 33 5.69 0.48 40.21
C SER A 33 4.50 0.02 41.06
N GLY A 34 3.93 -1.15 40.74
CA GLY A 34 2.98 -1.85 41.62
C GLY A 34 1.54 -1.35 41.60
N GLY A 35 1.22 -0.35 40.77
CA GLY A 35 -0.14 0.14 40.54
C GLY A 35 -0.68 -0.18 39.14
N ASP A 36 -1.88 0.32 38.86
CA ASP A 36 -2.57 0.19 37.56
C ASP A 36 -1.85 0.95 36.42
N PHE A 37 -0.95 1.89 36.76
CA PHE A 37 -0.17 2.71 35.82
C PHE A 37 1.25 2.20 35.58
N SER A 38 1.49 0.90 35.80
CA SER A 38 2.82 0.29 35.65
C SER A 38 3.20 -0.07 34.21
N ALA A 39 2.25 -0.20 33.28
CA ALA A 39 2.55 -0.50 31.89
C ALA A 39 3.21 0.69 31.17
N VAL A 40 4.26 0.43 30.39
CA VAL A 40 4.96 1.43 29.57
C VAL A 40 5.12 0.95 28.13
N THR A 41 5.04 1.88 27.19
CA THR A 41 5.18 1.60 25.76
C THR A 41 6.57 2.00 25.27
N GLY A 42 7.21 1.13 24.49
CA GLY A 42 8.46 1.40 23.81
C GLY A 42 8.35 2.57 22.84
N GLY A 43 9.42 3.35 22.74
CA GLY A 43 9.47 4.58 21.93
C GLY A 43 8.96 5.83 22.65
N THR A 44 8.39 5.70 23.85
CA THR A 44 8.01 6.83 24.71
C THR A 44 9.23 7.36 25.49
N ARG A 45 9.18 8.60 25.97
CA ARG A 45 10.33 9.27 26.61
C ARG A 45 10.09 9.53 28.08
N VAL A 46 11.06 9.15 28.92
CA VAL A 46 11.08 9.51 30.33
C VAL A 46 11.51 10.96 30.50
N LEU A 47 10.66 11.78 31.12
CA LEU A 47 10.86 13.21 31.33
C LEU A 47 11.45 13.52 32.71
N SER A 48 11.05 12.80 33.75
CA SER A 48 11.53 12.99 35.13
C SER A 48 11.92 11.67 35.79
N ASP A 49 12.78 11.74 36.81
CA ASP A 49 13.13 10.61 37.68
C ASP A 49 13.69 9.38 36.94
N TRP A 50 13.46 8.17 37.48
CA TRP A 50 13.97 6.91 36.95
C TRP A 50 12.94 5.80 37.08
N LEU A 51 13.02 4.83 36.16
CA LEU A 51 12.19 3.63 36.13
C LEU A 51 13.07 2.40 35.90
N VAL A 52 12.78 1.31 36.61
CA VAL A 52 13.25 -0.02 36.24
C VAL A 52 12.08 -0.76 35.62
N VAL A 53 12.23 -1.13 34.35
CA VAL A 53 11.17 -1.73 33.54
C VAL A 53 11.53 -3.18 33.22
N ARG A 54 10.59 -4.09 33.49
CA ARG A 54 10.62 -5.47 33.00
C ARG A 54 9.97 -5.52 31.63
N ILE A 55 10.73 -5.92 30.63
CA ILE A 55 10.20 -6.13 29.29
C ILE A 55 9.21 -7.30 29.29
N THR A 56 8.01 -7.08 28.76
CA THR A 56 6.93 -8.07 28.70
C THR A 56 6.65 -8.60 27.31
N VAL A 57 7.13 -7.91 26.26
CA VAL A 57 6.93 -8.28 24.86
C VAL A 57 8.22 -8.75 24.21
N ASN A 58 8.12 -9.70 23.27
CA ASN A 58 9.25 -10.10 22.45
C ASN A 58 9.54 -9.05 21.37
N PRO A 59 10.77 -8.98 20.83
CA PRO A 59 11.05 -8.19 19.65
C PRO A 59 10.13 -8.56 18.48
N GLY A 60 9.49 -7.56 17.86
CA GLY A 60 8.51 -7.78 16.78
C GLY A 60 7.05 -7.93 17.23
N GLU A 61 6.80 -8.00 18.55
CA GLU A 61 5.45 -8.08 19.11
C GLU A 61 5.04 -6.79 19.85
N SER A 62 5.85 -5.72 19.73
CA SER A 62 5.59 -4.44 20.38
C SER A 62 4.29 -3.81 19.89
N PHE A 63 3.74 -2.87 20.65
CA PHE A 63 2.57 -2.10 20.29
C PHE A 63 2.77 -1.40 18.94
N LEU A 64 3.96 -0.84 18.71
CA LEU A 64 4.31 -0.19 17.45
C LEU A 64 4.39 -1.20 16.29
N ASP A 65 4.96 -2.38 16.49
CA ASP A 65 4.98 -3.46 15.48
C ASP A 65 3.56 -3.93 15.13
N ARG A 66 2.67 -4.05 16.13
CA ARG A 66 1.26 -4.38 15.91
C ARG A 66 0.54 -3.29 15.13
N MET A 67 0.81 -2.01 15.42
CA MET A 67 0.27 -0.90 14.64
C MET A 67 0.76 -0.92 13.20
N ILE A 68 2.05 -1.19 12.96
CA ILE A 68 2.59 -1.36 11.61
C ILE A 68 1.85 -2.49 10.90
N GLY A 69 1.70 -3.65 11.53
CA GLY A 69 0.95 -4.78 10.96
C GLY A 69 -0.50 -4.43 10.62
N MET A 70 -1.19 -3.67 11.47
CA MET A 70 -2.55 -3.18 11.18
C MET A 70 -2.59 -2.23 9.98
N VAL A 71 -1.63 -1.31 9.87
CA VAL A 71 -1.54 -0.37 8.74
C VAL A 71 -1.20 -1.09 7.44
N GLU A 72 -0.28 -2.05 7.48
CA GLU A 72 0.06 -2.88 6.33
C GLU A 72 -1.11 -3.76 5.89
N ALA A 73 -1.86 -4.34 6.83
CA ALA A 73 -3.08 -5.10 6.53
C ALA A 73 -4.21 -4.21 5.98
N ALA A 74 -4.28 -2.94 6.40
CA ALA A 74 -5.24 -1.96 5.89
C ALA A 74 -4.88 -1.44 4.49
N LYS A 75 -3.71 -1.80 3.94
CA LYS A 75 -3.32 -1.41 2.58
C LYS A 75 -4.34 -1.95 1.59
N ARG A 76 -4.97 -1.03 0.84
CA ARG A 76 -6.04 -1.32 -0.11
C ARG A 76 -5.60 -2.38 -1.12
N GLN A 77 -6.14 -3.59 -0.97
CA GLN A 77 -6.11 -4.57 -2.04
C GLN A 77 -7.03 -4.10 -3.17
N LYS A 78 -6.64 -4.34 -4.42
CA LYS A 78 -7.51 -4.07 -5.57
C LYS A 78 -8.82 -4.84 -5.38
N THR A 79 -9.95 -4.16 -5.52
CA THR A 79 -11.25 -4.82 -5.39
C THR A 79 -11.44 -5.82 -6.54
N PRO A 80 -12.26 -6.87 -6.35
CA PRO A 80 -12.54 -7.83 -7.42
C PRO A 80 -13.01 -7.17 -8.72
N ASN A 81 -13.78 -6.08 -8.59
CA ASN A 81 -14.24 -5.30 -9.75
C ASN A 81 -13.10 -4.56 -10.45
N GLU A 82 -12.14 -4.00 -9.71
CA GLU A 82 -10.96 -3.34 -10.29
C GLU A 82 -10.08 -4.34 -11.05
N VAL A 83 -9.94 -5.56 -10.52
CA VAL A 83 -9.24 -6.66 -11.19
C VAL A 83 -9.98 -7.10 -12.45
N ALA A 84 -11.28 -7.33 -12.37
CA ALA A 84 -12.10 -7.74 -13.51
C ALA A 84 -12.07 -6.70 -14.64
N LEU A 85 -12.20 -5.41 -14.29
CA LEU A 85 -12.10 -4.31 -15.25
C LEU A 85 -10.72 -4.29 -15.92
N THR A 86 -9.63 -4.46 -15.15
CA THR A 86 -8.27 -4.52 -15.70
C THR A 86 -8.13 -5.65 -16.72
N ILE A 87 -8.64 -6.85 -16.40
CA ILE A 87 -8.58 -8.02 -17.30
C ILE A 87 -9.38 -7.76 -18.58
N LEU A 88 -10.58 -7.17 -18.44
CA LEU A 88 -11.44 -6.83 -19.58
C LEU A 88 -10.73 -5.88 -20.56
N LEU A 89 -10.12 -4.81 -20.06
CA LEU A 89 -9.41 -3.83 -20.89
C LEU A 89 -8.20 -4.43 -21.59
N VAL A 90 -7.43 -5.25 -20.86
CA VAL A 90 -6.27 -5.95 -21.42
C VAL A 90 -6.71 -6.89 -22.54
N ALA A 91 -7.79 -7.67 -22.33
CA ALA A 91 -8.33 -8.56 -23.33
C ALA A 91 -8.80 -7.82 -24.59
N LEU A 92 -9.58 -6.73 -24.43
CA LEU A 92 -10.02 -5.89 -25.54
C LEU A 92 -8.84 -5.26 -26.30
N THR A 93 -7.83 -4.77 -25.57
CA THR A 93 -6.63 -4.17 -26.17
C THR A 93 -5.88 -5.17 -27.05
N ILE A 94 -5.71 -6.41 -26.57
CA ILE A 94 -5.07 -7.48 -27.35
C ILE A 94 -5.89 -7.79 -28.62
N VAL A 95 -7.21 -7.92 -28.49
CA VAL A 95 -8.10 -8.20 -29.63
C VAL A 95 -8.01 -7.09 -30.69
N PHE A 96 -8.10 -5.82 -30.30
CA PHE A 96 -8.03 -4.70 -31.24
C PHE A 96 -6.66 -4.54 -31.89
N LEU A 97 -5.59 -4.85 -31.16
CA LEU A 97 -4.23 -4.87 -31.72
C LEU A 97 -4.11 -5.96 -32.79
N VAL A 98 -4.58 -7.19 -32.52
CA VAL A 98 -4.58 -8.29 -33.50
C VAL A 98 -5.39 -7.92 -34.74
N VAL A 99 -6.59 -7.35 -34.59
CA VAL A 99 -7.43 -6.90 -35.71
C VAL A 99 -6.71 -5.84 -36.55
N THR A 100 -6.10 -4.85 -35.90
CA THR A 100 -5.41 -3.76 -36.61
C THR A 100 -4.18 -4.29 -37.36
N VAL A 101 -3.36 -5.13 -36.73
CA VAL A 101 -2.16 -5.67 -37.36
C VAL A 101 -2.50 -6.62 -38.52
N THR A 102 -3.56 -7.41 -38.40
CA THR A 102 -4.00 -8.34 -39.46
C THR A 102 -4.69 -7.64 -40.63
N LEU A 103 -5.30 -6.48 -40.43
CA LEU A 103 -5.93 -5.70 -41.50
C LEU A 103 -4.96 -5.31 -42.63
N LEU A 104 -3.70 -5.00 -42.31
CA LEU A 104 -2.69 -4.62 -43.30
C LEU A 104 -2.42 -5.75 -44.33
N PRO A 105 -1.98 -6.97 -43.93
CA PRO A 105 -1.74 -8.05 -44.88
C PRO A 105 -3.03 -8.51 -45.58
N PHE A 106 -4.19 -8.49 -44.92
CA PHE A 106 -5.47 -8.80 -45.59
C PHE A 106 -5.79 -7.78 -46.69
N SER A 107 -5.57 -6.49 -46.44
CA SER A 107 -5.80 -5.45 -47.46
C SER A 107 -4.86 -5.58 -48.65
N LEU A 108 -3.58 -5.91 -48.41
CA LEU A 108 -2.60 -6.17 -49.47
C LEU A 108 -3.01 -7.37 -50.33
N PHE A 109 -3.39 -8.48 -49.68
CA PHE A 109 -3.84 -9.68 -50.37
C PHE A 109 -5.11 -9.43 -51.19
N SER A 110 -6.09 -8.71 -50.62
CA SER A 110 -7.34 -8.38 -51.31
C SER A 110 -7.11 -7.56 -52.58
N VAL A 111 -6.29 -6.50 -52.52
CA VAL A 111 -6.00 -5.67 -53.69
C VAL A 111 -5.26 -6.46 -54.76
N GLN A 112 -4.32 -7.33 -54.34
CA GLN A 112 -3.57 -8.17 -55.28
C GLN A 112 -4.43 -9.26 -55.94
N ALA A 113 -5.40 -9.83 -55.21
CA ALA A 113 -6.29 -10.87 -55.73
C ALA A 113 -7.42 -10.29 -56.61
N SER A 114 -7.98 -9.14 -56.22
CA SER A 114 -9.09 -8.49 -56.93
C SER A 114 -8.63 -7.64 -58.11
N GLY A 115 -7.37 -7.20 -58.13
CA GLY A 115 -6.82 -6.32 -59.17
C GLY A 115 -7.37 -4.88 -59.14
N GLU A 116 -8.28 -4.59 -58.23
CA GLU A 116 -8.93 -3.29 -58.03
C GLU A 116 -8.90 -2.89 -56.55
N GLY A 117 -8.90 -1.58 -56.30
CA GLY A 117 -8.90 -1.01 -54.95
C GLY A 117 -7.55 -0.47 -54.48
N THR A 118 -7.56 0.14 -53.29
CA THR A 118 -6.38 0.75 -52.66
C THR A 118 -6.09 0.09 -51.33
N VAL A 119 -4.82 -0.20 -51.06
CA VAL A 119 -4.35 -0.75 -49.78
C VAL A 119 -4.68 0.24 -48.66
N VAL A 120 -5.10 -0.28 -47.50
CA VAL A 120 -5.38 0.56 -46.33
C VAL A 120 -4.09 1.28 -45.92
N SER A 121 -4.15 2.61 -45.81
CA SER A 121 -2.98 3.40 -45.44
C SER A 121 -2.56 3.14 -44.00
N LEU A 122 -1.27 3.28 -43.72
CA LEU A 122 -0.74 3.19 -42.36
C LEU A 122 -1.37 4.25 -41.45
N THR A 123 -1.67 5.44 -41.99
CA THR A 123 -2.35 6.52 -41.26
C THR A 123 -3.76 6.13 -40.82
N ALA A 124 -4.52 5.42 -41.67
CA ALA A 124 -5.85 4.95 -41.33
C ALA A 124 -5.81 3.84 -40.26
N LEU A 125 -4.82 2.94 -40.33
CA LEU A 125 -4.60 1.90 -39.32
C LEU A 125 -4.23 2.48 -37.95
N ILE A 126 -3.36 3.51 -37.92
CA ILE A 126 -3.00 4.20 -36.69
C ILE A 126 -4.23 4.93 -36.11
N ALA A 127 -4.99 5.64 -36.95
CA ALA A 127 -6.22 6.31 -36.53
C ALA A 127 -7.26 5.31 -35.98
N LEU A 128 -7.41 4.16 -36.63
CA LEU A 128 -8.29 3.08 -36.18
C LEU A 128 -7.87 2.56 -34.81
N LEU A 129 -6.58 2.26 -34.60
CA LEU A 129 -6.08 1.80 -33.31
C LEU A 129 -6.37 2.80 -32.21
N VAL A 130 -6.10 4.08 -32.43
CA VAL A 130 -6.36 5.16 -31.45
C VAL A 130 -7.85 5.23 -31.11
N CYS A 131 -8.74 5.13 -32.09
CA CYS A 131 -10.19 5.11 -31.86
C CYS A 131 -10.69 3.87 -31.11
N LEU A 132 -9.95 2.76 -31.15
CA LEU A 132 -10.34 1.48 -30.53
C LEU A 132 -9.75 1.26 -29.14
N ILE A 133 -8.74 2.04 -28.72
CA ILE A 133 -8.13 1.86 -27.39
C ILE A 133 -9.23 2.00 -26.32
N PRO A 134 -9.45 0.94 -25.50
CA PRO A 134 -10.43 1.02 -24.44
C PRO A 134 -9.89 1.94 -23.34
N THR A 135 -10.46 3.14 -23.22
CA THR A 135 -10.14 4.10 -22.16
C THR A 135 -11.06 3.86 -20.95
N THR A 136 -10.48 3.74 -19.76
CA THR A 136 -11.19 3.84 -18.47
C THR A 136 -11.21 5.25 -17.93
#